data_AF-A0A1Q7IQF8-F1
#
_entry.id   AF-A0A1Q7IQF8-F1
#
_cell.length_a   1.000
_cell.length_b   1.000
_cell.length_c   1.000
_cell.angle_alpha   90.00
_cell.angle_beta   90.00
_cell.angle_gamma   90.00
#
_symmetry.space_group_name_H-M   'P 1'
#
loop_
_entity.id
_entity.type
_entity.pdbx_description
1 polymer ?
#
loop_
_entity_poly.entity_id
_entity_poly.type
_entity_poly.pdbx_seq_one_letter_code
_entity_poly.pdbx_strand_id
1 'polypeptide(L)'
;MDTQNAVSVSLDDIDVVVEGTARKVTDMPTLERVANLYASLGWPARASGGAITAEYSAPSAGKGPWDLYVVTPTAAVGVATKEPHGATRWRF
;
A
#
# COMPACT_ATOMS: atom_id res chain seq x y z
N MET A 1 10.03 -12.00 13.64
CA MET A 1 9.12 -11.08 14.35
C MET A 1 8.35 -10.34 13.29
N ASP A 2 7.03 -10.39 13.32
CA ASP A 2 6.23 -9.56 12.43
C ASP A 2 6.34 -8.11 12.91
N THR A 3 6.83 -7.24 12.04
CA THR A 3 6.99 -5.83 12.38
C THR A 3 5.62 -5.17 12.40
N GLN A 4 5.30 -4.46 13.49
CA GLN A 4 4.12 -3.59 13.54
C GLN A 4 4.41 -2.35 12.68
N ASN A 5 3.54 -2.07 11.72
CA ASN A 5 3.63 -0.96 10.79
C ASN A 5 2.32 -0.16 10.81
N ALA A 6 2.39 1.06 10.33
CA ALA A 6 1.22 1.89 10.10
C ALA A 6 1.29 2.51 8.70
N VAL A 7 0.13 2.64 8.06
CA VAL A 7 -0.06 3.43 6.83
C VAL A 7 -1.03 4.55 7.17
N SER A 8 -0.60 5.80 6.95
CA SER A 8 -1.43 6.98 7.16
C SER A 8 -1.79 7.63 5.84
N VAL A 9 -3.06 8.01 5.68
CA VAL A 9 -3.56 8.75 4.53
C VAL A 9 -4.34 9.94 5.03
N SER A 10 -4.02 11.12 4.50
CA SER A 10 -4.81 12.34 4.71
C SER A 10 -5.82 12.50 3.59
N LEU A 11 -7.09 12.62 3.95
CA LEU A 11 -8.20 12.95 3.07
C LEU A 11 -8.71 14.35 3.42
N ASP A 12 -9.64 14.87 2.61
CA ASP A 12 -10.11 16.25 2.74
C ASP A 12 -10.76 16.59 4.08
N ASP A 13 -11.34 15.62 4.79
CA ASP A 13 -12.09 15.81 6.04
C ASP A 13 -11.72 14.80 7.14
N ILE A 14 -10.83 13.85 6.87
CA ILE A 14 -10.41 12.81 7.81
C ILE A 14 -8.97 12.36 7.55
N ASP A 15 -8.19 12.22 8.61
CA ASP A 15 -6.93 11.48 8.58
C ASP A 15 -7.19 10.05 9.03
N VAL A 16 -6.73 9.08 8.24
CA VAL A 16 -6.89 7.64 8.54
C VAL A 16 -5.52 7.01 8.74
N VAL A 17 -5.34 6.36 9.89
CA VAL A 17 -4.17 5.52 10.18
C VAL A 17 -4.61 4.08 10.29
N VAL A 18 -4.03 3.22 9.46
CA VAL A 18 -4.23 1.76 9.50
C VAL A 18 -3.00 1.13 10.12
N GLU A 19 -3.20 0.45 11.25
CA GLU A 19 -2.18 -0.31 11.96
C GLU A 19 -2.25 -1.79 11.56
N GLY A 20 -1.10 -2.44 11.41
CA GLY A 20 -1.06 -3.87 11.08
C GLY A 20 0.35 -4.41 10.94
N THR A 21 0.44 -5.64 10.47
CA THR A 21 1.73 -6.25 10.11
C THR A 21 1.97 -6.09 8.61
N ALA A 22 3.19 -5.75 8.24
CA ALA A 22 3.60 -5.69 6.84
C ALA A 22 4.51 -6.87 6.51
N ARG A 23 4.28 -7.49 5.36
CA ARG A 23 5.19 -8.52 4.83
C ARG A 23 5.45 -8.28 3.35
N LYS A 24 6.66 -8.64 2.92
CA LYS A 24 6.99 -8.70 1.50
C LYS A 24 6.17 -9.79 0.82
N VAL A 25 5.65 -9.48 -0.35
CA VAL A 25 4.93 -10.40 -1.24
C VAL A 25 5.90 -10.84 -2.32
N THR A 26 6.12 -12.16 -2.40
CA THR A 26 7.00 -12.76 -3.40
C THR A 26 6.29 -13.80 -4.27
N ASP A 27 5.02 -14.11 -3.99
CA ASP A 27 4.25 -15.07 -4.77
C ASP A 27 3.87 -14.46 -6.12
N MET A 28 4.20 -15.19 -7.19
CA MET A 28 4.00 -14.72 -8.56
C MET A 28 2.54 -14.43 -8.91
N PRO A 29 1.53 -15.24 -8.50
CA PRO A 29 0.13 -14.94 -8.84
C PRO A 29 -0.34 -13.57 -8.31
N THR A 30 0.03 -13.20 -7.07
CA THR A 30 -0.32 -11.88 -6.53
C THR A 30 0.44 -10.76 -7.23
N LEU A 31 1.74 -10.95 -7.48
CA LEU A 31 2.56 -9.97 -8.19
C LEU A 31 2.04 -9.71 -9.60
N GLU A 32 1.67 -10.76 -10.34
CA GLU A 32 1.10 -10.66 -11.68
C GLU A 32 -0.23 -9.92 -11.66
N ARG A 33 -1.10 -10.21 -10.69
CA ARG A 33 -2.38 -9.51 -10.53
C ARG A 33 -2.18 -8.01 -10.33
N VAL A 34 -1.24 -7.61 -9.46
CA VAL A 34 -0.96 -6.20 -9.17
C VAL A 34 -0.26 -5.53 -10.36
N ALA A 35 0.71 -6.19 -10.99
CA ALA A 35 1.37 -5.67 -12.18
C ALA A 35 0.39 -5.44 -13.34
N ASN A 36 -0.53 -6.39 -13.58
CA ASN A 36 -1.58 -6.27 -14.60
C ASN A 36 -2.54 -5.11 -14.31
N LEU A 37 -2.87 -4.84 -13.04
CA LEU A 37 -3.64 -3.67 -12.67
C LEU A 37 -2.90 -2.38 -13.04
N TYR A 38 -1.63 -2.25 -12.67
CA TYR A 38 -0.84 -1.08 -13.05
C TYR A 38 -0.69 -0.92 -14.56
N ALA A 39 -0.50 -2.02 -15.29
CA ALA A 39 -0.49 -2.04 -16.76
C ALA A 39 -1.80 -1.52 -17.36
N SER A 40 -2.94 -1.91 -16.78
CA SER A 40 -4.25 -1.39 -17.19
C SER A 40 -4.44 0.11 -16.93
N LEU A 41 -3.66 0.68 -16.01
CA LEU A 41 -3.62 2.11 -15.69
C LEU A 41 -2.54 2.87 -16.48
N GLY A 42 -1.87 2.20 -17.43
CA GLY A 42 -0.92 2.81 -18.36
C GLY A 42 0.55 2.72 -17.96
N TRP A 43 0.88 2.20 -16.77
CA TRP A 43 2.26 1.95 -16.37
C TRP A 43 2.66 0.50 -16.74
N PRO A 44 3.65 0.24 -17.61
CA PRO A 44 3.92 -1.10 -18.20
C PRO A 44 4.61 -2.06 -17.21
N ALA A 45 4.06 -2.18 -16.01
CA ALA A 45 4.50 -3.04 -14.94
C ALA A 45 4.39 -4.52 -15.35
N ARG A 46 5.37 -5.30 -14.94
CA ARG A 46 5.43 -6.76 -15.09
C ARG A 46 5.96 -7.37 -13.80
N ALA A 47 5.49 -8.57 -13.48
CA ALA A 47 6.06 -9.36 -12.40
C ALA A 47 7.29 -10.13 -12.91
N SER A 48 8.40 -10.09 -12.17
CA SER A 48 9.59 -10.89 -12.47
C SER A 48 10.45 -11.07 -11.21
N GLY A 49 10.99 -12.27 -11.01
CA GLY A 49 11.94 -12.53 -9.93
C GLY A 49 11.43 -12.24 -8.51
N GLY A 50 10.11 -12.33 -8.28
CA GLY A 50 9.51 -12.03 -6.98
C GLY A 50 9.29 -10.54 -6.69
N ALA A 51 9.31 -9.69 -7.71
CA ALA A 51 9.10 -8.23 -7.60
C ALA A 51 8.37 -7.67 -8.84
N ILE A 52 8.05 -6.37 -8.82
CA ILE A 52 7.50 -5.62 -9.96
C ILE A 52 8.64 -4.91 -10.70
N THR A 53 8.60 -4.94 -12.03
CA THR A 53 9.55 -4.22 -12.90
C THR A 53 8.82 -3.51 -14.04
N ALA A 54 9.44 -2.50 -14.63
CA ALA A 54 8.92 -1.73 -15.75
C ALA A 54 10.08 -1.00 -16.45
N GLU A 55 9.89 -0.62 -17.72
CA GLU A 55 10.90 0.11 -18.50
C GLU A 55 11.14 1.55 -18.00
N TYR A 56 10.14 2.12 -17.33
CA TYR A 56 10.20 3.45 -16.73
C TYR A 56 9.41 3.48 -15.43
N SER A 57 9.60 4.53 -14.62
CA SER A 57 8.78 4.84 -13.46
C SER A 57 8.84 6.35 -13.18
N ALA A 58 8.05 6.83 -12.22
CA ALA A 58 8.22 8.18 -11.73
C ALA A 58 9.63 8.35 -11.12
N PRO A 59 10.33 9.48 -11.33
CA PRO A 59 11.68 9.69 -10.79
C PRO A 59 11.80 9.46 -9.27
N SER A 60 10.73 9.71 -8.52
CA SER A 60 10.65 9.50 -7.07
C SER A 60 10.59 8.02 -6.64
N ALA A 61 10.25 7.09 -7.55
CA ALA A 61 10.11 5.67 -7.23
C ALA A 61 11.46 4.94 -7.10
N GLY A 62 12.58 5.58 -7.48
CA GLY A 62 13.90 4.96 -7.48
C GLY A 62 14.09 3.91 -8.58
N LYS A 63 15.23 3.23 -8.57
CA LYS A 63 15.54 2.16 -9.53
C LYS A 63 14.83 0.86 -9.14
N GLY A 64 14.18 0.22 -10.11
CA GLY A 64 13.61 -1.11 -9.93
C GLY A 64 14.65 -2.25 -9.89
N PRO A 65 14.22 -3.50 -9.65
CA PRO A 65 12.82 -3.90 -9.43
C PRO A 65 12.27 -3.44 -8.07
N TRP A 66 10.95 -3.23 -7.98
CA TRP A 66 10.26 -2.74 -6.79
C TRP A 66 9.57 -3.88 -6.04
N ASP A 67 9.83 -3.95 -4.75
CA ASP A 67 9.20 -4.93 -3.86
C ASP A 67 7.75 -4.57 -3.56
N LEU A 68 6.87 -5.56 -3.64
CA LEU A 68 5.48 -5.42 -3.20
C LEU A 68 5.38 -5.79 -1.72
N TYR A 69 4.72 -4.95 -0.94
CA TYR A 69 4.38 -5.23 0.46
C TYR A 69 2.86 -5.26 0.64
N VAL A 70 2.39 -6.18 1.48
CA VAL A 70 1.00 -6.23 1.93
C VAL A 70 0.95 -5.90 3.41
N VAL A 71 -0.01 -5.06 3.79
CA VAL A 71 -0.34 -4.77 5.18
C VAL A 71 -1.61 -5.54 5.54
N THR A 72 -1.56 -6.35 6.60
CA THR A 72 -2.74 -7.01 7.17
C THR A 72 -3.24 -6.17 8.35
N PRO A 73 -4.38 -5.47 8.22
CA PRO A 73 -4.86 -4.56 9.26
C PRO A 73 -5.25 -5.30 10.55
N THR A 74 -4.92 -4.70 11.69
CA THR A 74 -5.40 -5.13 13.02
C THR A 74 -6.24 -4.05 13.70
N ALA A 75 -6.00 -2.79 13.36
CA ALA A 75 -6.81 -1.67 13.78
C ALA A 75 -6.75 -0.53 12.76
N ALA A 76 -7.74 0.35 12.81
CA ALA A 76 -7.69 1.64 12.13
C ALA A 76 -8.19 2.73 13.07
N VAL A 77 -7.64 3.94 12.94
CA VAL A 77 -8.11 5.15 13.60
C VAL A 77 -8.40 6.19 12.55
N GLY A 78 -9.60 6.76 12.59
CA GLY A 78 -9.99 7.90 11.78
C GLY A 78 -10.16 9.12 12.67
N VAL A 79 -9.54 10.23 12.31
CA VAL A 79 -9.62 11.52 13.03
C VAL A 79 -10.18 12.57 12.08
N ALA A 80 -11.37 13.08 12.36
CA ALA A 80 -12.00 14.11 11.55
C ALA A 80 -11.22 15.42 11.65
N THR A 81 -10.84 15.99 10.51
CA THR A 81 -10.07 17.24 10.40
C THR A 81 -10.97 18.47 10.26
N LYS A 82 -12.30 18.26 10.18
CA LYS A 82 -13.34 19.30 10.10
C LYS A 82 -14.45 19.05 11.14
N GLU A 83 -15.23 20.10 11.44
CA GLU A 83 -16.40 20.04 12.32
C GLU A 83 -17.41 18.95 11.87
N PRO A 84 -18.05 18.20 12.78
CA PRO A 84 -18.08 18.40 14.24
C PRO A 84 -16.85 17.82 14.99
N HIS A 85 -15.79 17.47 14.26
CA HIS A 85 -14.63 16.75 14.75
C HIS A 85 -14.99 15.36 15.33
N GLY A 86 -13.99 14.67 15.85
CA GLY A 86 -14.14 13.38 16.49
C GLY A 86 -13.12 12.36 16.01
N ALA A 87 -13.03 11.25 16.73
CA ALA A 87 -12.19 10.14 16.37
C ALA A 87 -12.94 8.83 16.57
N THR A 88 -12.75 7.89 15.65
CA THR A 88 -13.26 6.52 15.75
C THR A 88 -12.12 5.54 15.61
N ARG A 89 -12.14 4.49 16.44
CA ARG A 89 -11.22 3.36 16.31
C ARG A 89 -12.00 2.10 15.93
N TRP A 90 -11.51 1.42 14.92
CA TRP A 90 -11.97 0.09 14.50
C TRP A 90 -10.93 -0.97 14.85
N ARG A 91 -11.41 -2.19 15.09
CA ARG A 91 -10.60 -3.41 15.25
C ARG A 91 -11.16 -4.47 14.30
N PHE A 92 -10.28 -5.30 13.75
CA PHE A 92 -10.60 -6.34 12.76
C PHE A 92 -10.22 -7.72 13.30
#